data_AF-A0A1H0GKW9-F1
#
_entry.id   AF-A0A1H0GKW9-F1
#
_cell.length_a   1.000
_cell.length_b   1.000
_cell.length_c   1.000
_cell.angle_alpha   90.00
_cell.angle_beta   90.00
_cell.angle_gamma   90.00
#
_symmetry.space_group_name_H-M   'P 1'
#
loop_
_entity.id
_entity.type
_entity.pdbx_description
1 polymer ?
#
loop_
_entity_poly.entity_id
_entity_poly.type
_entity_poly.pdbx_seq_one_letter_code
_entity_poly.pdbx_strand_id
1 'polypeptide(L)'
;MKKFVFATLMCVAAMSAKAQVLTSETVNNVYEAVSNKADGDYCYNAERKGKDITTMFVYQKATNSKGDITLKPYLKYEYDYALDGTLKNRVAYRWNDCHRDWECMARYDYTLTDNNYFAEFCRYNQKANRFDLPLDRMVYTLKDSINHVICYHRDRPSASFQLVSETAVKEPFVLLAKK
;
A
#
# COMPACT_ATOMS: atom_id res chain seq x y z
N MET A 1 1.74 -8.08 -19.76
CA MET A 1 1.14 -6.82 -19.26
C MET A 1 0.69 -7.00 -17.81
N LYS A 2 1.57 -6.77 -16.82
CA LYS A 2 1.27 -6.93 -15.37
C LYS A 2 2.04 -5.93 -14.49
N LYS A 3 2.36 -4.73 -15.00
CA LYS A 3 3.17 -3.74 -14.26
C LYS A 3 2.35 -2.66 -13.52
N PHE A 4 1.03 -2.61 -13.70
CA PHE A 4 0.18 -1.52 -13.18
C PHE A 4 -0.63 -1.85 -11.92
N VAL A 5 -0.58 -3.10 -11.40
CA VAL A 5 -1.50 -3.55 -10.33
C VAL A 5 -1.07 -3.14 -8.92
N PHE A 6 0.21 -2.85 -8.68
CA PHE A 6 0.67 -2.44 -7.34
C PHE A 6 0.40 -0.97 -7.01
N ALA A 7 0.18 -0.14 -8.05
CA ALA A 7 -0.20 1.26 -7.89
C ALA A 7 -1.67 1.44 -7.51
N THR A 8 -2.54 0.52 -7.94
CA THR A 8 -3.99 0.71 -7.86
C THR A 8 -4.57 0.53 -6.46
N LEU A 9 -4.07 -0.38 -5.62
CA LEU A 9 -4.66 -0.56 -4.27
C LEU A 9 -4.42 0.64 -3.35
N MET A 10 -3.27 1.32 -3.45
CA MET A 10 -3.02 2.53 -2.66
C MET A 10 -3.66 3.78 -3.25
N CYS A 11 -3.74 3.90 -4.58
CA CYS A 11 -4.62 4.89 -5.18
C CYS A 11 -6.05 4.71 -4.66
N VAL A 12 -6.57 3.49 -4.58
CA VAL A 12 -7.94 3.24 -4.09
C VAL A 12 -8.11 3.63 -2.62
N ALA A 13 -7.13 3.35 -1.74
CA ALA A 13 -7.20 3.73 -0.33
C ALA A 13 -7.07 5.25 -0.08
N ALA A 14 -6.17 5.93 -0.80
CA ALA A 14 -6.06 7.39 -0.77
C ALA A 14 -7.30 8.08 -1.37
N MET A 15 -7.95 7.42 -2.34
CA MET A 15 -9.18 7.91 -2.96
C MET A 15 -10.44 7.64 -2.12
N SER A 16 -10.48 6.55 -1.35
CA SER A 16 -11.67 6.16 -0.56
C SER A 16 -11.76 6.82 0.79
N ALA A 17 -10.63 7.18 1.39
CA ALA A 17 -10.61 8.10 2.52
C ALA A 17 -10.60 9.51 1.92
N LYS A 18 -11.42 10.44 2.42
CA LYS A 18 -11.27 11.89 2.12
C LYS A 18 -9.94 12.46 2.67
N ALA A 19 -8.95 11.61 2.92
CA ALA A 19 -7.74 11.91 3.64
C ALA A 19 -6.75 12.59 2.71
N GLN A 20 -6.36 13.80 3.07
CA GLN A 20 -5.31 14.55 2.41
C GLN A 20 -3.93 13.89 2.60
N VAL A 21 -3.77 13.07 3.64
CA VAL A 21 -2.54 12.41 4.07
C VAL A 21 -2.91 11.02 4.59
N LEU A 22 -2.12 9.98 4.32
CA LEU A 22 -2.39 8.67 4.91
C LEU A 22 -2.01 8.68 6.39
N THR A 23 -2.91 8.21 7.24
CA THR A 23 -2.72 8.13 8.69
C THR A 23 -2.96 6.72 9.20
N SER A 24 -2.74 6.51 10.49
CA SER A 24 -3.18 5.28 11.18
C SER A 24 -4.66 4.98 10.96
N GLU A 25 -5.53 6.00 10.95
CA GLU A 25 -6.96 5.82 10.66
C GLU A 25 -7.18 5.31 9.23
N THR A 26 -6.41 5.80 8.25
CA THR A 26 -6.49 5.27 6.88
C THR A 26 -6.14 3.79 6.82
N VAL A 27 -5.10 3.35 7.54
CA VAL A 27 -4.71 1.93 7.59
C VAL A 27 -5.80 1.09 8.27
N ASN A 28 -6.40 1.59 9.35
CA ASN A 28 -7.55 0.96 10.00
C ASN A 28 -8.73 0.78 9.06
N ASN A 29 -9.13 1.84 8.35
CA ASN A 29 -10.24 1.80 7.40
C ASN A 29 -9.98 0.80 6.27
N VAL A 30 -8.74 0.73 5.77
CA VAL A 30 -8.34 -0.29 4.78
C VAL A 30 -8.49 -1.69 5.37
N TYR A 31 -7.97 -1.93 6.57
CA TYR A 31 -8.06 -3.23 7.24
C TYR A 31 -9.52 -3.67 7.43
N GLU A 32 -10.39 -2.79 7.91
CA GLU A 32 -11.82 -3.09 8.10
C GLU A 32 -12.51 -3.38 6.76
N ALA A 33 -12.26 -2.56 5.73
CA ALA A 33 -12.85 -2.74 4.42
C ALA A 33 -12.47 -4.09 3.78
N VAL A 34 -11.21 -4.51 3.91
CA VAL A 34 -10.75 -5.78 3.32
C VAL A 34 -11.12 -7.00 4.19
N SER A 35 -11.17 -6.85 5.51
CA SER A 35 -11.47 -7.95 6.44
C SER A 35 -12.95 -8.33 6.44
N ASN A 36 -13.84 -7.37 6.21
CA ASN A 36 -15.29 -7.59 6.23
C ASN A 36 -15.84 -8.21 4.93
N LYS A 37 -14.98 -8.52 3.96
CA LYS A 37 -15.41 -9.11 2.68
C LYS A 37 -15.62 -10.62 2.82
N ALA A 38 -16.88 -11.03 2.99
CA ALA A 38 -17.29 -12.43 3.19
C ALA A 38 -16.73 -13.40 2.13
N ASP A 39 -16.85 -13.06 0.84
CA ASP A 39 -16.43 -13.90 -0.29
C ASP A 39 -15.00 -13.59 -0.80
N GLY A 40 -14.13 -13.07 0.07
CA GLY A 40 -12.74 -12.80 -0.32
C GLY A 40 -11.89 -14.06 -0.44
N ASP A 41 -11.02 -14.13 -1.46
CA ASP A 41 -9.96 -15.16 -1.60
C ASP A 41 -8.86 -15.05 -0.52
N TYR A 42 -8.91 -13.99 0.29
CA TYR A 42 -7.90 -13.66 1.30
C TYR A 42 -8.54 -13.44 2.67
N CYS A 43 -7.80 -13.80 3.71
CA CYS A 43 -8.06 -13.46 5.10
C CYS A 43 -6.98 -12.48 5.58
N TYR A 44 -7.36 -11.63 6.54
CA TYR A 44 -6.49 -10.61 7.07
C TYR A 44 -6.41 -10.74 8.59
N ASN A 45 -5.23 -10.50 9.15
CA ASN A 45 -5.01 -10.36 10.58
C ASN A 45 -4.15 -9.12 10.82
N ALA A 46 -4.28 -8.48 11.97
CA ALA A 46 -3.50 -7.30 12.31
C ALA A 46 -2.98 -7.33 13.74
N GLU A 47 -1.70 -6.99 13.90
CA GLU A 47 -1.11 -6.64 15.18
C GLU A 47 -1.23 -5.13 15.39
N ARG A 48 -1.46 -4.75 16.65
CA ARG A 48 -1.77 -3.38 17.03
C ARG A 48 -0.94 -2.93 18.23
N LYS A 49 -0.57 -1.66 18.24
CA LYS A 49 -0.07 -0.95 19.41
C LYS A 49 -1.06 0.15 19.78
N GLY A 50 -1.85 -0.10 20.82
CA GLY A 50 -3.03 0.74 21.10
C GLY A 50 -4.03 0.63 19.95
N LYS A 51 -4.40 1.76 19.34
CA LYS A 51 -5.32 1.81 18.19
C LYS A 51 -4.64 1.61 16.83
N ASP A 52 -3.32 1.72 16.77
CA ASP A 52 -2.57 1.75 15.52
C ASP A 52 -2.20 0.34 15.08
N ILE A 53 -2.49 -0.01 13.82
CA ILE A 53 -2.04 -1.28 13.23
C ILE A 53 -0.54 -1.15 12.91
N THR A 54 0.29 -1.92 13.59
CA THR A 54 1.75 -1.95 13.34
C THR A 54 2.11 -2.98 12.28
N THR A 55 1.34 -4.06 12.18
CA THR A 55 1.58 -5.12 11.21
C THR A 55 0.27 -5.69 10.70
N MET A 56 0.16 -5.90 9.39
CA MET A 56 -0.98 -6.57 8.77
C MET A 56 -0.49 -7.81 8.02
N PHE A 57 -1.10 -8.94 8.31
CA PHE A 57 -0.86 -10.21 7.65
C PHE A 57 -2.00 -10.51 6.68
N VAL A 58 -1.64 -10.97 5.48
CA VAL A 58 -2.56 -11.42 4.45
C VAL A 58 -2.32 -12.91 4.23
N TYR A 59 -3.38 -13.69 4.32
CA TYR A 59 -3.40 -15.12 4.06
C TYR A 59 -4.27 -15.40 2.85
N GLN A 60 -3.79 -16.24 1.94
CA GLN A 60 -4.60 -16.75 0.85
C GLN A 60 -5.41 -17.96 1.32
N LYS A 61 -6.72 -17.95 1.07
CA LYS A 61 -7.58 -19.12 1.28
C LYS A 61 -7.26 -20.14 0.20
N ALA A 62 -7.10 -21.40 0.60
CA ALA A 62 -6.96 -22.52 -0.32
C ALA A 62 -7.84 -23.68 0.17
N THR A 63 -8.74 -24.13 -0.69
CA THR A 63 -9.57 -25.30 -0.42
C THR A 63 -8.79 -26.55 -0.80
N ASN A 64 -8.65 -27.49 0.13
CA ASN A 64 -8.02 -28.77 -0.15
C ASN A 64 -8.99 -29.70 -0.91
N SER A 65 -8.51 -30.87 -1.34
CA SER A 65 -9.33 -31.86 -2.06
C SER A 65 -10.51 -32.44 -1.27
N LYS A 66 -10.53 -32.24 0.06
CA LYS A 66 -11.60 -32.67 0.97
C LYS A 66 -12.65 -31.58 1.22
N GLY A 67 -12.44 -30.39 0.66
CA GLY A 67 -13.31 -29.24 0.89
C GLY A 67 -12.93 -28.38 2.11
N ASP A 68 -11.88 -28.72 2.86
CA ASP A 68 -11.46 -27.92 4.00
C ASP A 68 -10.72 -26.67 3.53
N ILE A 69 -11.00 -25.54 4.19
CA ILE A 69 -10.31 -24.28 3.95
C ILE A 69 -9.02 -24.26 4.77
N THR A 70 -7.91 -24.06 4.07
CA THR A 70 -6.59 -23.80 4.64
C THR A 70 -6.17 -22.36 4.37
N LEU A 71 -5.38 -21.78 5.28
CA LEU A 71 -4.83 -20.44 5.13
C LEU A 71 -3.33 -20.53 4.90
N LYS A 72 -2.88 -20.00 3.77
CA LYS A 72 -1.46 -19.92 3.43
C LYS A 72 -0.96 -18.49 3.62
N PRO A 73 0.15 -18.24 4.35
CA PRO A 73 0.72 -16.90 4.43
C PRO A 73 1.05 -16.40 3.02
N TYR A 74 0.71 -15.13 2.74
CA TYR A 74 0.86 -14.55 1.41
C TYR A 74 1.70 -13.28 1.44
N LEU A 75 1.21 -12.26 2.16
CA LEU A 75 1.90 -10.97 2.31
C LEU A 75 1.89 -10.54 3.78
N LYS A 76 2.92 -9.79 4.18
CA LYS A 76 2.97 -9.07 5.45
C LYS A 76 3.32 -7.61 5.17
N TYR A 77 2.66 -6.69 5.86
CA TYR A 77 2.95 -5.27 5.83
C TYR A 77 3.30 -4.78 7.22
N GLU A 78 4.39 -4.04 7.34
CA GLU A 78 4.77 -3.34 8.57
C GLU A 78 4.60 -1.84 8.34
N TYR A 79 4.05 -1.13 9.33
CA TYR A 79 3.67 0.27 9.24
C TYR A 79 4.38 1.10 10.29
N ASP A 80 5.01 2.19 9.85
CA ASP A 80 5.63 3.17 10.73
C ASP A 80 4.88 4.50 10.64
N TYR A 81 4.62 5.09 11.80
CA TYR A 81 3.91 6.35 11.94
C TYR A 81 4.80 7.43 12.56
N ALA A 82 4.52 8.69 12.23
CA ALA A 82 5.02 9.85 12.96
C ALA A 82 4.23 10.03 14.27
N LEU A 83 4.71 10.93 15.14
CA LEU A 83 4.10 11.19 16.46
C LEU A 83 2.65 11.69 16.36
N ASP A 84 2.30 12.37 15.27
CA ASP A 84 0.95 12.86 14.97
C ASP A 84 0.02 11.79 14.35
N GLY A 85 0.52 10.57 14.14
CA GLY A 85 -0.22 9.47 13.53
C GLY A 85 -0.21 9.45 12.00
N THR A 86 0.54 10.35 11.37
CA THR A 86 0.80 10.32 9.91
C THR A 86 1.62 9.08 9.56
N LEU A 87 1.23 8.36 8.51
CA LEU A 87 1.97 7.20 8.02
C LEU A 87 3.27 7.69 7.36
N LYS A 88 4.42 7.22 7.86
CA LYS A 88 5.76 7.56 7.33
C LYS A 88 6.21 6.56 6.28
N ASN A 89 6.05 5.27 6.57
CA ASN A 89 6.42 4.24 5.61
C ASN A 89 5.58 2.98 5.81
N ARG A 90 5.55 2.15 4.77
CA ARG A 90 5.01 0.80 4.80
C ARG A 90 5.98 -0.16 4.13
N VAL A 91 6.49 -1.13 4.87
CA VAL A 91 7.35 -2.19 4.33
C VAL A 91 6.50 -3.40 3.96
N ALA A 92 6.72 -3.96 2.77
CA ALA A 92 6.03 -5.12 2.26
C ALA A 92 6.96 -6.33 2.22
N TYR A 93 6.43 -7.47 2.67
CA TYR A 93 7.11 -8.76 2.69
C TYR A 93 6.24 -9.79 1.96
N ARG A 94 6.89 -10.74 1.28
CA ARG A 94 6.24 -11.98 0.79
C ARG A 94 6.61 -13.14 1.67
N TRP A 95 5.71 -14.10 1.75
CA TRP A 95 6.05 -15.40 2.30
C TRP A 95 6.97 -16.17 1.35
N ASN A 96 8.05 -16.74 1.87
CA ASN A 96 8.88 -17.72 1.18
C ASN A 96 8.57 -19.11 1.74
N ASP A 97 7.89 -19.93 0.93
CA ASP A 97 7.52 -21.30 1.30
C ASP A 97 8.72 -22.24 1.50
N CYS A 98 9.82 -22.03 0.77
CA CYS A 98 11.02 -22.85 0.87
C CYS A 98 11.73 -22.67 2.22
N HIS A 99 11.83 -21.42 2.69
CA HIS A 99 12.49 -21.09 3.96
C HIS A 99 11.53 -20.98 5.15
N ARG A 100 10.22 -21.00 4.88
CA ARG A 100 9.16 -20.74 5.85
C ARG A 100 9.38 -19.44 6.63
N ASP A 101 9.70 -18.38 5.89
CA ASP A 101 9.97 -17.06 6.48
C ASP A 101 9.50 -15.91 5.57
N TRP A 102 9.40 -14.72 6.13
CA TRP A 102 9.04 -13.49 5.45
C TRP A 102 10.25 -12.84 4.78
N GLU A 103 10.20 -12.71 3.46
CA GLU A 103 11.21 -11.99 2.69
C GLU A 103 10.77 -10.55 2.40
N CYS A 104 11.63 -9.60 2.76
CA CYS A 104 11.43 -8.20 2.41
C CYS A 104 11.40 -8.02 0.88
N MET A 105 10.40 -7.29 0.38
CA MET A 105 10.20 -7.04 -1.05
C MET A 105 10.40 -5.58 -1.43
N ALA A 106 9.84 -4.67 -0.63
CA ALA A 106 9.73 -3.27 -0.99
C ALA A 106 9.34 -2.41 0.21
N ARG A 107 9.53 -1.10 0.07
CA ARG A 107 9.05 -0.09 0.99
C ARG A 107 8.34 1.00 0.21
N TYR A 108 7.28 1.52 0.81
CA TYR A 108 6.64 2.76 0.39
C TYR A 108 6.96 3.84 1.41
N ASP A 109 7.57 4.93 0.97
CA ASP A 109 7.88 6.10 1.80
C ASP A 109 6.87 7.21 1.51
N TYR A 110 6.40 7.88 2.56
CA TYR A 110 5.40 8.93 2.43
C TYR A 110 5.86 10.23 3.06
N THR A 111 5.64 11.33 2.34
CA THR A 111 6.00 12.68 2.81
C THR A 111 4.93 13.68 2.40
N LEU A 112 4.72 14.71 3.23
CA LEU A 112 3.85 15.83 2.94
C LEU A 112 4.70 17.11 2.89
N THR A 113 4.70 17.79 1.76
CA THR A 113 5.41 19.07 1.56
C THR A 113 4.59 19.96 0.64
N ASP A 114 4.39 21.23 1.00
CA ASP A 114 3.74 22.25 0.17
C ASP A 114 2.43 21.79 -0.50
N ASN A 115 1.49 21.26 0.29
CA ASN A 115 0.21 20.71 -0.16
C ASN A 115 0.32 19.55 -1.18
N ASN A 116 1.48 18.93 -1.30
CA ASN A 116 1.68 17.72 -2.08
C ASN A 116 2.02 16.58 -1.14
N TYR A 117 1.26 15.50 -1.26
CA TYR A 117 1.55 14.25 -0.61
C TYR A 117 2.28 13.33 -1.59
N PHE A 118 3.47 12.89 -1.23
CA PHE A 118 4.32 12.04 -2.05
C PHE A 118 4.27 10.61 -1.53
N ALA A 119 4.10 9.65 -2.43
CA ALA A 119 4.30 8.23 -2.12
C ALA A 119 5.37 7.67 -3.06
N GLU A 120 6.48 7.19 -2.49
CA GLU A 120 7.62 6.68 -3.23
C GLU A 120 7.79 5.19 -3.01
N PHE A 121 7.93 4.43 -4.10
CA PHE A 121 8.14 2.99 -4.05
C PHE A 121 9.62 2.65 -4.23
N CYS A 122 10.18 1.97 -3.24
CA CYS A 122 11.55 1.46 -3.25
C CYS A 122 11.53 -0.07 -3.27
N ARG A 123 12.30 -0.69 -4.18
CA ARG A 123 12.47 -2.15 -4.18
C ARG A 123 13.55 -2.55 -3.18
N TYR A 124 13.37 -3.69 -2.53
CA TYR A 124 14.41 -4.26 -1.69
C TYR A 124 15.43 -5.02 -2.55
N ASN A 125 16.70 -4.68 -2.38
CA ASN A 125 17.82 -5.32 -3.04
C ASN A 125 18.46 -6.34 -2.09
N GLN A 126 18.10 -7.62 -2.26
CA GLN A 126 18.59 -8.70 -1.41
C GLN A 126 20.11 -8.82 -1.44
N LYS A 127 20.78 -8.56 -2.57
CA LYS A 127 22.23 -8.63 -2.69
C LYS A 127 22.93 -7.51 -1.90
N ALA A 128 22.36 -6.30 -1.93
CA ALA A 128 22.91 -5.14 -1.24
C ALA A 128 22.38 -4.98 0.19
N ASN A 129 21.47 -5.86 0.63
CA ASN A 129 20.78 -5.83 1.93
C ASN A 129 20.20 -4.44 2.28
N ARG A 130 19.60 -3.77 1.31
CA ARG A 130 19.01 -2.43 1.49
C ARG A 130 17.91 -2.16 0.47
N PHE A 131 17.09 -1.15 0.73
CA PHE A 131 16.20 -0.60 -0.28
C PHE A 131 17.02 0.18 -1.32
N ASP A 132 16.74 -0.07 -2.59
CA ASP A 132 17.23 0.77 -3.67
C ASP A 132 16.56 2.15 -3.60
N LEU A 133 17.11 3.10 -4.36
CA LEU A 133 16.50 4.40 -4.57
C LEU A 133 15.07 4.26 -5.16
N PRO A 134 14.19 5.26 -4.93
CA PRO A 134 12.81 5.25 -5.44
C PRO A 134 12.72 4.93 -6.93
N LEU A 135 11.86 3.96 -7.27
CA LEU A 135 11.60 3.54 -8.65
C LEU A 135 10.33 4.18 -9.21
N ASP A 136 9.28 4.32 -8.38
CA ASP A 136 8.04 4.98 -8.76
C ASP A 136 7.73 6.07 -7.73
N ARG A 137 7.17 7.19 -8.20
CA ARG A 137 6.74 8.29 -7.34
C ARG A 137 5.32 8.71 -7.73
N MET A 138 4.45 8.80 -6.76
CA MET A 138 3.11 9.36 -6.89
C MET A 138 3.06 10.70 -6.15
N VAL A 139 2.45 11.70 -6.78
CA VAL A 139 2.23 13.02 -6.19
C VAL A 139 0.74 13.27 -6.18
N TYR A 140 0.19 13.44 -4.98
CA TYR A 140 -1.19 13.81 -4.76
C TYR A 140 -1.22 15.29 -4.38
N THR A 141 -1.73 16.15 -5.27
CA THR A 141 -1.91 17.57 -4.96
C THR A 141 -3.22 17.77 -4.22
N LEU A 142 -3.16 18.49 -3.10
CA LEU A 142 -4.23 18.66 -2.15
C LEU A 142 -4.85 20.05 -2.29
N LYS A 143 -6.18 20.10 -2.40
CA LYS A 143 -6.99 21.32 -2.36
C LYS A 143 -8.34 20.98 -1.71
N ASP A 144 -8.35 20.95 -0.38
CA ASP A 144 -9.42 20.41 0.49
C ASP A 144 -9.62 18.88 0.41
N SER A 145 -9.41 18.29 -0.77
CA SER A 145 -9.25 16.85 -1.00
C SER A 145 -8.15 16.60 -2.03
N ILE A 146 -7.88 15.34 -2.39
CA ILE A 146 -7.04 15.02 -3.54
C ILE A 146 -7.70 15.63 -4.79
N ASN A 147 -7.02 16.59 -5.41
CA ASN A 147 -7.47 17.27 -6.62
C ASN A 147 -6.74 16.75 -7.86
N HIS A 148 -5.52 16.24 -7.68
CA HIS A 148 -4.68 15.88 -8.80
C HIS A 148 -3.73 14.75 -8.41
N VAL A 149 -3.50 13.82 -9.33
CA VAL A 149 -2.57 12.70 -9.16
C VAL A 149 -1.60 12.67 -10.32
N ILE A 150 -0.31 12.68 -10.01
CA ILE A 150 0.78 12.55 -10.98
C ILE A 150 1.60 11.32 -10.63
N CYS A 151 1.86 10.46 -11.61
CA CYS A 151 2.67 9.27 -11.45
C CYS A 151 3.93 9.41 -12.30
N TYR A 152 5.08 9.10 -11.69
CA TYR A 152 6.38 9.08 -12.32
C TYR A 152 7.04 7.72 -12.19
N HIS A 153 7.84 7.36 -13.18
CA HIS A 153 8.73 6.20 -13.14
C HIS A 153 10.17 6.68 -13.30
N ARG A 154 11.08 6.13 -12.51
CA ARG A 154 12.49 6.48 -12.59
C ARG A 154 13.16 5.79 -13.76
N ASP A 155 13.70 6.59 -14.65
CA ASP A 155 14.61 6.11 -15.68
C ASP A 155 15.97 5.76 -15.06
N ARG A 156 16.35 4.48 -15.12
CA ARG A 156 17.55 3.97 -14.42
C ARG A 156 18.86 4.55 -14.98
N PRO A 157 19.05 4.70 -16.30
CA PRO A 157 20.25 5.31 -16.86
C PRO A 157 20.44 6.77 -16.46
N SER A 158 19.40 7.60 -16.54
CA SER A 158 19.52 9.05 -16.26
C SER A 158 19.29 9.42 -14.79
N ALA A 159 18.86 8.46 -13.96
CA ALA A 159 18.41 8.67 -12.58
C ALA A 159 17.22 9.65 -12.43
N SER A 160 16.64 10.13 -13.53
CA SER A 160 15.54 11.11 -13.56
C SER A 160 14.18 10.43 -13.47
N PHE A 161 13.17 11.18 -13.00
CA PHE A 161 11.77 10.74 -13.03
C PHE A 161 11.10 11.18 -14.33
N GLN A 162 10.52 10.22 -15.02
CA GLN A 162 9.75 10.42 -16.25
C GLN A 162 8.26 10.34 -15.93
N LEU A 163 7.49 11.27 -16.48
CA LEU A 163 6.04 11.29 -16.33
C LEU A 163 5.43 10.03 -16.95
N VAL A 164 4.60 9.33 -16.19
CA VAL A 164 3.84 8.16 -16.65
C VAL A 164 2.39 8.53 -16.89
N SER A 165 1.79 9.26 -15.96
CA SER A 165 0.40 9.67 -16.05
C SER A 165 0.14 10.90 -15.20
N GLU A 166 -0.85 11.68 -15.62
CA GLU A 166 -1.31 12.87 -14.93
C GLU A 166 -2.84 12.91 -15.02
N THR A 167 -3.52 13.14 -13.90
CA THR A 167 -4.98 13.09 -13.87
C THR A 167 -5.54 14.04 -12.82
N ALA A 168 -6.41 14.94 -13.26
CA ALA A 168 -7.28 15.70 -12.38
C ALA A 168 -8.42 14.83 -11.84
N VAL A 169 -8.62 14.89 -10.54
CA VAL A 169 -9.69 14.18 -9.83
C VAL A 169 -10.92 15.08 -9.85
N LYS A 170 -11.87 14.79 -10.75
CA LYS A 170 -13.04 15.66 -10.98
C LYS A 170 -14.09 15.59 -9.87
N GLU A 171 -14.09 14.54 -9.05
CA GLU A 171 -14.94 14.35 -7.86
C GLU A 171 -14.18 13.42 -6.90
N PRO A 172 -14.32 13.56 -5.56
CA PRO A 172 -13.78 12.56 -4.64
C PRO A 172 -14.39 11.20 -4.98
N PHE A 173 -13.53 10.22 -5.29
CA PHE A 173 -13.93 8.85 -5.57
C PHE A 173 -14.64 8.26 -4.33
N VAL A 174 -15.96 8.41 -4.25
CA VAL A 174 -16.76 7.65 -3.30
C VAL A 174 -16.70 6.20 -3.77
N LEU A 175 -15.99 5.35 -3.03
CA LEU A 175 -16.28 3.91 -3.08
C LEU A 175 -17.75 3.79 -2.68
N LEU A 176 -18.61 3.68 -3.69
CA LEU A 176 -19.99 3.28 -3.50
C LEU A 176 -19.93 1.89 -2.89
N ALA A 177 -19.98 1.83 -1.56
CA ALA A 177 -20.52 0.69 -0.85
C ALA A 177 -21.99 0.61 -1.31
N LYS A 178 -22.21 -0.07 -2.43
CA LYS A 178 -23.56 -0.49 -2.78
C LYS A 178 -24.02 -1.40 -1.64
N LYS A 179 -25.07 -0.92 -0.96
CA LYS A 179 -25.87 -1.64 0.01
C LYS A 179 -26.28 -3.01 -0.51
#